data_AF-A0A5B7EGD0-F1
#
_entry.id   AF-A0A5B7EGD0-F1
#
_cell.length_a   1.000
_cell.length_b   1.000
_cell.length_c   1.000
_cell.angle_alpha   90.00
_cell.angle_beta   90.00
_cell.angle_gamma   90.00
#
_symmetry.space_group_name_H-M   'P 1'
#
loop_
_entity.id
_entity.type
_entity.pdbx_description
1 polymer ?
#
loop_
_entity_poly.entity_id
_entity_poly.type
_entity_poly.pdbx_seq_one_letter_code
_entity_poly.pdbx_strand_id
1 'polypeptide(L)'
;MQAHREQRRAESFQRGGRLEEAAECHGRAAELLKAALSLTKNNLALQSITLQYDHHLRQHQLLRFRNKQLEKYVKAMENQRVKIGSVSGSSGSGSGSGSGLGSGSGSRELPSSLVSNFGKKAHTISMEMAKYSEKFDSILYQLTVEENEIKSQQGLSNFSRESQEMAAPFEKLATSAAVGGAKELAAVVEELRSLHDHQTDLVTQLLSELSSAEKENSLLKAQVRELQARCEGYESERRRLRAMADSSCSPFVFSPLSEFSPDPPDVPDLAPLEMPPLDFLDNHEADS
;
A
#
# COMPACT_ATOMS: atom_id res chain seq x y z
N MET A 1 -22.19 25.29 -19.14
CA MET A 1 -20.88 25.61 -19.75
C MET A 1 -19.73 25.72 -18.74
N GLN A 2 -19.89 26.46 -17.63
CA GLN A 2 -18.81 26.63 -16.63
C GLN A 2 -18.41 25.31 -15.92
N ALA A 3 -19.37 24.44 -15.55
CA ALA A 3 -19.07 23.16 -14.91
C ALA A 3 -18.14 22.26 -15.77
N HIS A 4 -18.40 22.12 -17.07
CA HIS A 4 -17.52 21.37 -17.97
C HIS A 4 -16.12 21.98 -18.15
N ARG A 5 -15.97 23.30 -17.99
CA ARG A 5 -14.66 23.95 -17.98
C ARG A 5 -13.87 23.54 -16.74
N GLU A 6 -14.50 23.53 -15.57
CA GLU A 6 -13.89 23.06 -14.33
C GLU A 6 -13.55 21.56 -14.40
N GLN A 7 -14.39 20.74 -15.05
CA GLN A 7 -14.08 19.32 -15.30
C GLN A 7 -12.78 19.14 -16.10
N ARG A 8 -12.64 19.81 -17.25
CA ARG A 8 -11.40 19.74 -18.05
C ARG A 8 -10.17 20.21 -17.28
N ARG A 9 -10.36 21.21 -16.40
CA ARG A 9 -9.30 21.70 -15.52
C ARG A 9 -8.91 20.66 -14.47
N ALA A 10 -9.89 19.98 -13.87
CA ALA A 10 -9.65 18.88 -12.93
C ALA A 10 -8.84 17.76 -13.56
N GLU A 11 -9.19 17.34 -14.79
CA GLU A 11 -8.46 16.31 -15.54
C GLU A 11 -6.99 16.70 -15.81
N SER A 12 -6.74 17.99 -16.07
CA SER A 12 -5.38 18.50 -16.21
C SER A 12 -4.58 18.41 -14.91
N PHE A 13 -5.20 18.70 -13.76
CA PHE A 13 -4.55 18.57 -12.45
C PHE A 13 -4.31 17.12 -12.06
N GLN A 14 -5.24 16.22 -12.36
CA GLN A 14 -5.07 14.77 -12.15
C GLN A 14 -3.87 14.23 -12.92
N ARG A 15 -3.72 14.61 -14.20
CA ARG A 15 -2.54 14.26 -15.01
C ARG A 15 -1.23 14.79 -14.42
N GLY A 16 -1.28 15.91 -13.70
CA GLY A 16 -0.14 16.47 -12.98
C GLY A 16 0.06 15.95 -11.56
N GLY A 17 -0.72 14.97 -11.09
CA GLY A 17 -0.65 14.44 -9.72
C GLY A 17 -1.16 15.39 -8.63
N ARG A 18 -1.77 16.52 -9.02
CA ARG A 18 -2.28 17.58 -8.14
C ARG A 18 -3.71 17.26 -7.70
N LEU A 19 -3.84 16.29 -6.78
CA LEU A 19 -5.13 15.71 -6.39
C LEU A 19 -6.02 16.68 -5.63
N GLU A 20 -5.45 17.56 -4.81
CA GLU A 20 -6.20 18.54 -4.03
C GLU A 20 -6.88 19.58 -4.93
N GLU A 21 -6.13 20.16 -5.86
CA GLU A 21 -6.66 21.15 -6.80
C GLU A 21 -7.66 20.53 -7.78
N ALA A 22 -7.46 19.26 -8.17
CA ALA A 22 -8.44 18.51 -8.92
C ALA A 22 -9.75 18.31 -8.13
N ALA A 23 -9.66 17.98 -6.84
CA ALA A 23 -10.82 17.83 -5.97
C ALA A 23 -11.60 19.15 -5.86
N GLU A 24 -10.92 20.28 -5.69
CA GLU A 24 -11.56 21.60 -5.65
C GLU A 24 -12.29 21.94 -6.95
N CYS A 25 -11.71 21.61 -8.11
CA CYS A 25 -12.37 21.83 -9.40
C CYS A 25 -13.68 21.04 -9.51
N HIS A 26 -13.71 19.78 -9.07
CA HIS A 26 -14.95 19.00 -9.00
C HIS A 26 -15.95 19.54 -7.98
N GLY A 27 -15.48 20.07 -6.84
CA GLY A 27 -16.32 20.76 -5.86
C GLY A 27 -17.02 21.98 -6.46
N ARG A 28 -16.27 22.86 -7.13
CA ARG A 28 -16.83 24.02 -7.84
C ARG A 28 -17.79 23.62 -8.96
N ALA A 29 -17.48 22.57 -9.71
CA ALA A 29 -18.38 22.05 -10.74
C ALA A 29 -19.72 21.56 -10.14
N ALA A 30 -19.69 20.87 -9.00
CA ALA A 30 -20.89 20.44 -8.29
C ALA A 30 -21.72 21.64 -7.78
N GLU A 31 -21.09 22.68 -7.22
CA GLU A 31 -21.80 23.90 -6.79
C GLU A 31 -22.50 24.60 -7.95
N LEU A 32 -21.84 24.70 -9.11
CA LEU A 32 -22.42 25.28 -10.32
C LEU A 32 -23.62 24.47 -10.84
N LEU A 33 -23.54 23.14 -10.80
CA LEU A 33 -24.65 22.26 -11.19
C LEU A 33 -25.80 22.34 -10.19
N LYS A 34 -25.52 22.46 -8.90
CA LYS A 34 -26.53 22.66 -7.86
C LYS A 34 -27.29 23.99 -8.05
N ALA A 35 -26.59 25.05 -8.43
CA ALA A 35 -27.23 26.30 -8.84
C ALA A 35 -28.11 26.11 -10.08
N ALA A 36 -27.65 25.36 -11.09
CA ALA A 36 -28.43 25.07 -12.29
C ALA A 36 -29.70 24.25 -12.01
N LEU A 37 -29.67 23.32 -11.04
CA LEU A 37 -30.86 22.58 -10.59
C LEU A 37 -31.95 23.53 -10.08
N SER A 38 -31.59 24.58 -9.34
CA SER A 38 -32.58 25.53 -8.80
C SER A 38 -33.29 26.38 -9.86
N LEU A 39 -32.67 26.54 -11.03
CA LEU A 39 -33.17 27.40 -12.10
C LEU A 39 -33.97 26.63 -13.17
N THR A 40 -33.74 25.32 -13.26
CA THR A 40 -34.26 24.48 -14.34
C THR A 40 -35.65 23.94 -13.98
N LYS A 41 -36.62 24.11 -14.87
CA LYS A 41 -38.01 23.61 -14.68
C LYS A 41 -38.32 22.34 -15.47
N ASN A 42 -37.48 21.98 -16.44
CA ASN A 42 -37.69 20.80 -17.28
C ASN A 42 -37.21 19.55 -16.53
N ASN A 43 -38.11 18.57 -16.34
CA ASN A 43 -37.84 17.33 -15.61
C ASN A 43 -36.69 16.50 -16.20
N LEU A 44 -36.58 16.40 -17.54
CA LEU A 44 -35.50 15.66 -18.18
C LEU A 44 -34.14 16.34 -17.95
N ALA A 45 -34.12 17.66 -18.04
CA ALA A 45 -32.92 18.44 -17.76
C ALA A 45 -32.53 18.36 -16.28
N LEU A 46 -33.51 18.39 -15.36
CA LEU A 46 -33.27 18.19 -13.93
C LEU A 46 -32.59 16.86 -13.65
N GLN A 47 -33.12 15.75 -14.18
CA GLN A 47 -32.52 14.43 -14.00
C GLN A 47 -31.08 14.37 -14.52
N SER A 48 -30.83 14.91 -15.72
CA SER A 48 -29.49 14.95 -16.30
C SER A 48 -28.51 15.76 -15.46
N ILE A 49 -28.92 16.94 -14.99
CA ILE A 49 -28.08 17.81 -14.15
C ILE A 49 -27.83 17.15 -12.79
N THR A 50 -28.81 16.47 -12.20
CA THR A 50 -28.65 15.71 -10.94
C THR A 50 -27.59 14.63 -11.08
N LEU A 51 -27.65 13.82 -12.15
CA LEU A 51 -26.64 12.78 -12.40
C LEU A 51 -25.23 13.37 -12.54
N GLN A 52 -25.09 14.51 -13.21
CA GLN A 52 -23.80 15.20 -13.33
C GLN A 52 -23.31 15.77 -11.99
N TYR A 53 -24.22 16.31 -11.18
CA TYR A 53 -23.92 16.81 -9.84
C TYR A 53 -23.39 15.69 -8.94
N ASP A 54 -24.10 14.56 -8.91
CA ASP A 54 -23.70 13.39 -8.12
C ASP A 54 -22.36 12.83 -8.59
N HIS A 55 -22.13 12.79 -9.91
CA HIS A 55 -20.84 12.41 -10.46
C HIS A 55 -19.70 13.29 -9.94
N HIS A 56 -19.83 14.62 -10.00
CA HIS A 56 -18.79 15.52 -9.51
C HIS A 56 -18.63 15.48 -7.99
N LEU A 57 -19.70 15.27 -7.24
CA LEU A 57 -19.63 15.12 -5.78
C LEU A 57 -18.84 13.85 -5.41
N ARG A 58 -19.08 12.73 -6.09
CA ARG A 58 -18.31 11.49 -5.91
C ARG A 58 -16.84 11.67 -6.27
N GLN A 59 -16.55 12.29 -7.41
CA GLN A 59 -15.16 12.56 -7.81
C GLN A 59 -14.43 13.46 -6.82
N HIS A 60 -15.10 14.49 -6.27
CA HIS A 60 -14.55 15.34 -5.22
C HIS A 60 -14.15 14.54 -3.97
N GLN A 61 -15.05 13.66 -3.48
CA GLN A 61 -14.80 12.84 -2.30
C GLN A 61 -13.66 11.83 -2.53
N LEU A 62 -13.66 11.16 -3.69
CA LEU A 62 -12.63 10.19 -4.06
C LEU A 62 -11.23 10.83 -4.08
N LEU A 63 -11.10 11.99 -4.74
CA LEU A 63 -9.82 12.68 -4.83
C LEU A 63 -9.33 13.18 -3.46
N ARG A 64 -10.23 13.67 -2.60
CA ARG A 64 -9.87 14.03 -1.22
C ARG A 64 -9.40 12.84 -0.41
N PHE A 65 -10.07 11.70 -0.54
CA PHE A 65 -9.63 10.47 0.13
C PHE A 65 -8.25 10.06 -0.36
N ARG A 66 -8.02 10.01 -1.68
CA ARG A 66 -6.74 9.66 -2.29
C ARG A 66 -5.61 10.60 -1.84
N ASN A 67 -5.88 11.91 -1.80
CA ASN A 67 -4.91 12.89 -1.32
C ASN A 67 -4.50 12.63 0.13
N LYS A 68 -5.49 12.36 1.01
CA LYS A 68 -5.23 12.05 2.42
C LYS A 68 -4.40 10.78 2.61
N GLN A 69 -4.62 9.75 1.78
CA GLN A 69 -3.80 8.54 1.82
C GLN A 69 -2.36 8.81 1.38
N LEU A 70 -2.19 9.59 0.32
CA LEU A 70 -0.88 9.99 -0.19
C LEU A 70 -0.10 10.80 0.85
N GLU A 71 -0.72 11.75 1.53
CA GLU A 71 -0.08 12.52 2.62
C GLU A 71 0.39 11.62 3.77
N LYS A 72 -0.44 10.68 4.22
CA LYS A 72 -0.07 9.74 5.29
C LYS A 72 1.15 8.92 4.88
N TYR A 73 1.16 8.45 3.64
CA TYR A 73 2.27 7.66 3.09
C TYR A 73 3.56 8.49 3.01
N VAL A 74 3.50 9.70 2.45
CA VAL A 74 4.64 10.61 2.36
C VAL A 74 5.22 10.89 3.76
N LYS A 75 4.36 11.17 4.75
CA LYS A 75 4.79 11.35 6.15
C LYS A 75 5.44 10.10 6.74
N ALA A 76 4.90 8.91 6.47
CA ALA A 76 5.48 7.66 6.94
C ALA A 76 6.87 7.40 6.34
N MET A 77 7.05 7.69 5.06
CA MET A 77 8.33 7.58 4.36
C MET A 77 9.36 8.58 4.90
N GLU A 78 8.95 9.81 5.17
CA GLU A 78 9.83 10.83 5.76
C GLU A 78 10.30 10.42 7.18
N ASN A 79 9.38 9.91 8.00
CA ASN A 79 9.72 9.39 9.33
C ASN A 79 10.72 8.23 9.26
N GLN A 80 10.61 7.35 8.26
CA GLN A 80 11.58 6.28 8.04
C GLN A 80 12.95 6.82 7.60
N ARG A 81 12.98 7.86 6.74
CA ARG A 81 14.23 8.53 6.35
C ARG A 81 14.96 9.13 7.54
N VAL A 82 14.25 9.84 8.41
CA VAL A 82 14.83 10.43 9.63
C VAL A 82 15.35 9.33 10.57
N LYS A 83 14.62 8.23 10.73
CA LYS A 83 15.04 7.09 11.56
C LYS A 83 16.34 6.45 11.09
N ILE A 84 16.54 6.32 9.77
CA ILE A 84 17.77 5.75 9.17
C ILE A 84 18.92 6.77 9.20
N GLY A 85 18.64 8.06 9.00
CA GLY A 85 19.65 9.12 9.11
C GLY A 85 20.16 9.35 10.54
N SER A 86 19.32 9.08 11.56
CA SER A 86 19.68 9.28 12.96
C SER A 86 20.58 8.17 13.54
N VAL A 87 20.59 6.97 12.96
CA VAL A 87 21.48 5.87 13.43
C VAL A 87 22.92 6.02 12.94
N SER A 88 23.20 6.97 12.02
CA SER A 88 24.56 7.23 11.52
C SER A 88 25.36 8.26 12.33
N GLY A 89 24.75 8.93 13.32
CA GLY A 89 25.36 10.08 14.01
C GLY A 89 25.60 9.93 15.52
N SER A 90 25.26 8.79 16.14
CA SER A 90 25.35 8.63 17.61
C SER A 90 26.54 7.75 18.04
N SER A 91 27.74 8.10 17.60
CA SER A 91 29.00 7.61 18.18
C SER A 91 29.97 8.77 18.31
N GLY A 92 29.91 9.49 19.44
CA GLY A 92 30.79 10.64 19.65
C GLY A 92 30.68 11.40 20.96
N SER A 93 30.36 10.75 22.09
CA SER A 93 30.67 11.34 23.42
C SER A 93 32.08 10.90 23.83
N GLY A 94 33.07 11.52 23.19
CA GLY A 94 34.47 11.47 23.59
C GLY A 94 34.88 12.86 24.06
N SER A 95 34.94 13.05 25.38
CA SER A 95 35.59 14.20 26.00
C SER A 95 37.08 14.17 25.64
N GLY A 96 37.52 15.10 24.81
CA GLY A 96 38.91 15.22 24.37
C GLY A 96 39.27 16.68 24.13
N SER A 97 39.79 17.32 25.16
CA SER A 97 40.49 18.60 25.05
C SER A 97 41.77 18.39 24.25
N GLY A 98 41.83 18.94 23.04
CA GLY A 98 43.00 18.79 22.16
C GLY A 98 43.04 19.87 21.09
N SER A 99 43.78 20.93 21.37
CA SER A 99 44.16 22.00 20.45
C SER A 99 45.02 21.42 19.33
N GLY A 100 44.55 21.48 18.08
CA GLY A 100 45.31 21.00 16.92
C GLY A 100 44.84 21.65 15.62
N LEU A 101 45.56 22.68 15.21
CA LEU A 101 45.43 23.33 13.90
C LEU A 101 45.90 22.34 12.81
N GLY A 102 45.03 22.00 11.87
CA GLY A 102 45.37 21.13 10.74
C GLY A 102 44.37 21.26 9.60
N SER A 103 44.63 22.20 8.69
CA SER A 103 43.98 22.29 7.38
C SER A 103 44.35 21.06 6.54
N GLY A 104 43.41 20.15 6.37
CA GLY A 104 43.53 18.97 5.50
C GLY A 104 42.24 18.72 4.75
N SER A 105 42.11 19.31 3.57
CA SER A 105 41.04 19.06 2.60
C SER A 105 41.19 17.65 2.01
N GLY A 106 40.62 16.66 2.68
CA GLY A 106 40.53 15.28 2.21
C GLY A 106 39.08 14.87 2.03
N SER A 107 38.52 15.08 0.83
CA SER A 107 37.23 14.52 0.41
C SER A 107 37.32 12.99 0.42
N ARG A 108 36.89 12.37 1.52
CA ARG A 108 36.61 10.94 1.57
C ARG A 108 35.28 10.72 0.86
N GLU A 109 35.34 10.36 -0.41
CA GLU A 109 34.18 9.86 -1.15
C GLU A 109 33.71 8.55 -0.51
N LEU A 110 32.46 8.57 -0.04
CA LEU A 110 31.77 7.38 0.46
C LEU A 110 31.46 6.42 -0.70
N PRO A 111 31.57 5.10 -0.51
CA PRO A 111 31.31 4.12 -1.55
C PRO A 111 29.87 4.21 -2.05
N SER A 112 29.72 4.56 -3.33
CA SER A 112 28.47 4.80 -4.05
C SER A 112 27.58 3.56 -4.26
N SER A 113 28.00 2.38 -3.81
CA SER A 113 27.30 1.11 -4.07
C SER A 113 26.11 0.83 -3.15
N LEU A 114 26.03 1.45 -1.96
CA LEU A 114 24.92 1.21 -1.01
C LEU A 114 23.65 2.02 -1.30
N VAL A 115 23.74 3.08 -2.10
CA VAL A 115 22.59 3.97 -2.41
C VAL A 115 21.70 3.39 -3.53
N SER A 116 22.24 2.50 -4.35
CA SER A 116 21.58 1.92 -5.54
C SER A 116 20.41 0.96 -5.20
N ASN A 117 20.49 0.21 -4.09
CA ASN A 117 19.49 -0.81 -3.78
C ASN A 117 18.19 -0.25 -3.19
N PHE A 118 18.21 0.96 -2.63
CA PHE A 118 17.00 1.61 -2.08
C PHE A 118 16.07 2.14 -3.18
N GLY A 119 16.62 2.63 -4.29
CA GLY A 119 15.83 3.15 -5.42
C GLY A 119 14.97 2.08 -6.09
N LYS A 120 15.49 0.85 -6.19
CA LYS A 120 14.79 -0.29 -6.80
C LYS A 120 13.57 -0.71 -5.98
N LYS A 121 13.70 -0.82 -4.65
CA LYS A 121 12.56 -1.14 -3.76
C LYS A 121 11.49 -0.05 -3.75
N ALA A 122 11.88 1.22 -3.77
CA ALA A 122 10.91 2.33 -3.83
C ALA A 122 10.08 2.31 -5.14
N HIS A 123 10.71 1.94 -6.26
CA HIS A 123 10.02 1.82 -7.54
C HIS A 123 9.04 0.65 -7.56
N THR A 124 9.43 -0.52 -7.02
CA THR A 124 8.54 -1.70 -6.92
C THR A 124 7.30 -1.41 -6.05
N ILE A 125 7.48 -0.73 -4.92
CA ILE A 125 6.36 -0.38 -4.02
C ILE A 125 5.43 0.64 -4.69
N SER A 126 5.97 1.62 -5.43
CA SER A 126 5.16 2.58 -6.18
C SER A 126 4.33 1.90 -7.28
N MET A 127 4.88 0.87 -7.92
CA MET A 127 4.17 0.07 -8.93
C MET A 127 3.04 -0.76 -8.32
N GLU A 128 3.26 -1.40 -7.17
CA GLU A 128 2.20 -2.14 -6.49
C GLU A 128 1.09 -1.21 -6.00
N MET A 129 1.42 -0.03 -5.48
CA MET A 129 0.41 0.96 -5.08
C MET A 129 -0.46 1.42 -6.25
N ALA A 130 0.11 1.61 -7.45
CA ALA A 130 -0.68 1.91 -8.64
C ALA A 130 -1.65 0.76 -8.97
N LYS A 131 -1.20 -0.48 -8.81
CA LYS A 131 -2.00 -1.70 -9.05
C LYS A 131 -3.14 -1.87 -8.05
N TYR A 132 -2.90 -1.59 -6.76
CA TYR A 132 -3.93 -1.65 -5.72
C TYR A 132 -4.90 -0.47 -5.81
N SER A 133 -4.44 0.70 -6.25
CA SER A 133 -5.29 1.86 -6.56
C SER A 133 -6.33 1.50 -7.62
N GLU A 134 -5.92 0.88 -8.73
CA GLU A 134 -6.83 0.49 -9.81
C GLU A 134 -7.86 -0.56 -9.37
N LYS A 135 -7.46 -1.54 -8.55
CA LYS A 135 -8.40 -2.51 -7.96
C LYS A 135 -9.42 -1.85 -7.03
N PHE A 136 -8.99 -0.89 -6.22
CA PHE A 136 -9.89 -0.17 -5.32
C PHE A 136 -10.89 0.69 -6.09
N ASP A 137 -10.45 1.33 -7.18
CA ASP A 137 -11.32 2.09 -8.09
C ASP A 137 -12.36 1.17 -8.77
N SER A 138 -12.00 -0.07 -9.12
CA SER A 138 -12.93 -1.07 -9.65
C SER A 138 -14.00 -1.49 -8.64
N ILE A 139 -13.63 -1.62 -7.36
CA ILE A 139 -14.56 -1.99 -6.28
C ILE A 139 -15.51 -0.82 -5.98
N LEU A 140 -14.99 0.41 -5.90
CA LEU A 140 -15.84 1.59 -5.73
C LEU A 140 -16.79 1.78 -6.90
N TYR A 141 -16.35 1.49 -8.13
CA TYR A 141 -17.21 1.51 -9.30
C TYR A 141 -18.32 0.46 -9.22
N GLN A 142 -18.01 -0.79 -8.85
CA GLN A 142 -19.02 -1.84 -8.65
C GLN A 142 -20.05 -1.49 -7.58
N LEU A 143 -19.61 -1.07 -6.39
CA LEU A 143 -20.51 -0.70 -5.29
C LEU A 143 -21.42 0.48 -5.65
N THR A 144 -20.95 1.40 -6.49
CA THR A 144 -21.76 2.55 -6.93
C THR A 144 -22.69 2.25 -8.08
N VAL A 145 -22.36 1.30 -8.96
CA VAL A 145 -23.29 0.80 -9.99
C VAL A 145 -24.45 0.06 -9.32
N GLU A 146 -24.16 -0.82 -8.37
CA GLU A 146 -25.17 -1.57 -7.61
C GLU A 146 -26.11 -0.63 -6.83
N GLU A 147 -25.58 0.42 -6.18
CA GLU A 147 -26.42 1.38 -5.46
C GLU A 147 -27.39 2.15 -6.39
N ASN A 148 -26.99 2.40 -7.64
CA ASN A 148 -27.85 3.06 -8.63
C ASN A 148 -28.88 2.10 -9.26
N GLU A 149 -28.53 0.83 -9.45
CA GLU A 149 -29.49 -0.20 -9.89
C GLU A 149 -30.59 -0.42 -8.84
N ILE A 150 -30.22 -0.48 -7.56
CA ILE A 150 -31.17 -0.61 -6.45
C ILE A 150 -32.13 0.60 -6.40
N LYS A 151 -31.61 1.82 -6.57
CA LYS A 151 -32.44 3.05 -6.61
C LYS A 151 -33.36 3.09 -7.84
N SER A 152 -32.89 2.59 -8.98
CA SER A 152 -33.67 2.52 -10.23
C SER A 152 -34.81 1.49 -10.13
N GLN A 153 -34.58 0.37 -9.46
CA GLN A 153 -35.61 -0.64 -9.20
C GLN A 153 -36.65 -0.17 -8.18
N GLN A 154 -36.25 0.60 -7.16
CA GLN A 154 -37.18 1.18 -6.16
C GLN A 154 -37.98 2.39 -6.69
N GLY A 155 -37.49 3.10 -7.70
CA GLY A 155 -38.21 4.20 -8.34
C GLY A 155 -39.39 3.74 -9.21
N LEU A 156 -39.30 2.56 -9.82
CA LEU A 156 -40.36 2.00 -10.68
C LEU A 156 -41.47 1.30 -9.89
N SER A 157 -41.19 0.78 -8.70
CA SER A 157 -42.21 0.13 -7.85
C SER A 157 -43.18 1.12 -7.18
N ASN A 158 -42.78 2.39 -7.04
CA ASN A 158 -43.61 3.43 -6.41
C ASN A 158 -44.50 4.22 -7.39
N PHE A 159 -44.29 4.11 -8.71
CA PHE A 159 -45.14 4.79 -9.71
C PHE A 159 -46.31 3.93 -10.20
N SER A 160 -46.33 2.63 -9.89
CA SER A 160 -47.35 1.71 -10.41
C SER A 160 -48.56 1.48 -9.48
N ARG A 161 -48.66 2.19 -8.35
CA ARG A 161 -49.71 1.93 -7.33
C ARG A 161 -50.82 2.99 -7.23
N GLU A 162 -50.81 4.05 -8.04
CA GLU A 162 -51.77 5.16 -7.90
C GLU A 162 -52.52 5.55 -9.20
N SER A 163 -52.62 4.64 -10.17
CA SER A 163 -53.45 4.87 -11.36
C SER A 163 -54.01 3.57 -11.91
N GLN A 164 -54.84 2.90 -11.11
CA GLN A 164 -55.68 1.82 -11.61
C GLN A 164 -57.10 1.96 -11.07
N GLU A 165 -57.82 2.93 -11.63
CA GLU A 165 -59.27 2.82 -11.75
C GLU A 165 -59.70 3.35 -13.11
N MET A 166 -60.47 2.50 -13.80
CA MET A 166 -61.20 2.73 -15.05
C MET A 166 -60.49 2.45 -16.39
N ALA A 167 -61.04 1.40 -17.04
CA ALA A 167 -61.36 1.30 -18.47
C ALA A 167 -60.60 0.27 -19.33
N ALA A 168 -61.33 -0.82 -19.56
CA ALA A 168 -61.59 -1.49 -20.83
C ALA A 168 -60.76 -2.74 -21.22
N PRO A 169 -61.44 -3.80 -21.69
CA PRO A 169 -60.82 -5.02 -22.17
C PRO A 169 -60.55 -4.91 -23.68
N PHE A 170 -59.29 -4.77 -24.08
CA PHE A 170 -58.88 -4.99 -25.46
C PHE A 170 -58.29 -6.38 -25.60
N GLU A 171 -59.13 -7.27 -26.11
CA GLU A 171 -58.77 -8.63 -26.50
C GLU A 171 -57.74 -8.61 -27.63
N LYS A 172 -56.68 -9.42 -27.44
CA LYS A 172 -56.32 -10.50 -28.36
C LYS A 172 -55.74 -10.07 -29.71
N LEU A 173 -54.44 -9.76 -29.73
CA LEU A 173 -53.60 -10.05 -30.90
C LEU A 173 -52.13 -10.23 -30.45
N ALA A 174 -51.48 -11.27 -30.97
CA ALA A 174 -50.04 -11.61 -30.84
C ALA A 174 -49.57 -12.42 -29.61
N THR A 175 -50.05 -13.67 -29.48
CA THR A 175 -49.40 -14.70 -28.63
C THR A 175 -49.06 -15.92 -29.46
N SER A 176 -47.94 -15.91 -30.19
CA SER A 176 -47.33 -17.16 -30.68
C SER A 176 -45.81 -17.11 -30.92
N ALA A 177 -45.18 -15.92 -30.95
CA ALA A 177 -43.72 -15.80 -31.09
C ALA A 177 -42.95 -15.58 -29.77
N ALA A 178 -43.64 -15.24 -28.67
CA ALA A 178 -43.02 -14.85 -27.40
C ALA A 178 -42.66 -16.02 -26.45
N VAL A 179 -43.09 -17.24 -26.76
CA VAL A 179 -42.93 -18.40 -25.84
C VAL A 179 -41.53 -19.04 -25.93
N GLY A 180 -40.80 -18.81 -27.02
CA GLY A 180 -39.43 -19.34 -27.20
C GLY A 180 -38.39 -18.63 -26.33
N GLY A 181 -38.40 -17.29 -26.30
CA GLY A 181 -37.38 -16.51 -25.59
C GLY A 181 -37.44 -16.60 -24.06
N ALA A 182 -38.60 -16.95 -23.49
CA ALA A 182 -38.75 -17.04 -22.03
C ALA A 182 -37.91 -18.18 -21.42
N LYS A 183 -37.73 -19.30 -22.14
CA LYS A 183 -36.92 -20.43 -21.67
C LYS A 183 -35.43 -20.14 -21.74
N GLU A 184 -35.00 -19.47 -22.81
CA GLU A 184 -33.61 -19.05 -23.00
C GLU A 184 -33.21 -17.98 -21.96
N LEU A 185 -34.07 -16.99 -21.72
CA LEU A 185 -33.85 -16.00 -20.68
C LEU A 185 -33.78 -16.64 -19.29
N ALA A 186 -34.64 -17.63 -19.00
CA ALA A 186 -34.59 -18.36 -17.74
C ALA A 186 -33.28 -19.14 -17.56
N ALA A 187 -32.77 -19.77 -18.63
CA ALA A 187 -31.48 -20.45 -18.59
C ALA A 187 -30.32 -19.47 -18.34
N VAL A 188 -30.30 -18.32 -19.03
CA VAL A 188 -29.28 -17.29 -18.82
C VAL A 188 -29.32 -16.73 -17.39
N VAL A 189 -30.51 -16.52 -16.83
CA VAL A 189 -30.66 -16.06 -15.43
C VAL A 189 -30.09 -17.09 -14.45
N GLU A 190 -30.29 -18.38 -14.70
CA GLU A 190 -29.77 -19.43 -13.83
C GLU A 190 -28.25 -19.57 -13.94
N GLU A 191 -27.69 -19.46 -15.14
CA GLU A 191 -26.24 -19.42 -15.35
C GLU A 191 -25.61 -18.22 -14.63
N LEU A 192 -26.19 -17.02 -14.76
CA LEU A 192 -25.73 -15.81 -14.08
C LEU A 192 -25.78 -15.96 -12.56
N ARG A 193 -26.81 -16.60 -12.02
CA ARG A 193 -26.88 -16.92 -10.58
C ARG A 193 -25.77 -17.86 -10.16
N SER A 194 -25.56 -18.96 -10.90
CA SER A 194 -24.49 -19.91 -10.58
C SER A 194 -23.10 -19.27 -10.63
N LEU A 195 -22.87 -18.36 -11.58
CA LEU A 195 -21.61 -17.62 -11.72
C LEU A 195 -21.42 -16.62 -10.57
N HIS A 196 -22.48 -15.91 -10.20
CA HIS A 196 -22.46 -15.00 -9.06
C HIS A 196 -22.17 -15.76 -7.75
N ASP A 197 -22.84 -16.89 -7.52
CA ASP A 197 -22.61 -17.71 -6.33
C ASP A 197 -21.16 -18.22 -6.28
N HIS A 198 -20.63 -18.71 -7.40
CA HIS A 198 -19.21 -19.10 -7.49
C HIS A 198 -18.26 -17.93 -7.20
N GLN A 199 -18.56 -16.74 -7.70
CA GLN A 199 -17.78 -15.55 -7.42
C GLN A 199 -17.82 -15.19 -5.94
N THR A 200 -18.99 -15.29 -5.28
CA THR A 200 -19.12 -15.04 -3.84
C THR A 200 -18.36 -16.06 -3.00
N ASP A 201 -18.35 -17.33 -3.41
CA ASP A 201 -17.59 -18.39 -2.75
C ASP A 201 -16.08 -18.13 -2.85
N LEU A 202 -15.60 -17.78 -4.04
CA LEU A 202 -14.18 -17.46 -4.26
C LEU A 202 -13.74 -16.23 -3.45
N VAL A 203 -14.56 -15.18 -3.41
CA VAL A 203 -14.29 -13.99 -2.57
C VAL A 203 -14.22 -14.38 -1.09
N THR A 204 -15.14 -15.22 -0.62
CA THR A 204 -15.15 -15.71 0.77
C THR A 204 -13.91 -16.52 1.09
N GLN A 205 -13.49 -17.40 0.18
CA GLN A 205 -12.25 -18.16 0.31
C GLN A 205 -11.03 -17.23 0.41
N LEU A 206 -10.87 -16.29 -0.52
CA LEU A 206 -9.73 -15.35 -0.52
C LEU A 206 -9.69 -14.48 0.75
N LEU A 207 -10.85 -14.07 1.28
CA LEU A 207 -10.92 -13.35 2.55
C LEU A 207 -10.47 -14.23 3.73
N SER A 208 -10.83 -15.52 3.72
CA SER A 208 -10.39 -16.46 4.76
C SER A 208 -8.87 -16.71 4.71
N GLU A 209 -8.29 -16.84 3.52
CA GLU A 209 -6.84 -17.00 3.32
C GLU A 209 -6.08 -15.75 3.75
N LEU A 210 -6.59 -14.56 3.39
CA LEU A 210 -6.03 -13.29 3.84
C LEU A 210 -6.03 -13.19 5.38
N SER A 211 -7.15 -13.55 6.03
CA SER A 211 -7.24 -13.56 7.49
C SER A 211 -6.24 -14.53 8.13
N SER A 212 -6.02 -15.70 7.52
CA SER A 212 -5.02 -16.67 7.97
C SER A 212 -3.60 -16.10 7.86
N ALA A 213 -3.25 -15.53 6.71
CA ALA A 213 -1.95 -14.92 6.46
C ALA A 213 -1.67 -13.73 7.40
N GLU A 214 -2.68 -12.91 7.71
CA GLU A 214 -2.55 -11.82 8.68
C GLU A 214 -2.22 -12.32 10.09
N LYS A 215 -2.85 -13.41 10.53
CA LYS A 215 -2.57 -14.04 11.83
C LYS A 215 -1.14 -14.59 11.88
N GLU A 216 -0.72 -15.30 10.83
CA GLU A 216 0.65 -15.81 10.73
C GLU A 216 1.68 -14.68 10.74
N ASN A 217 1.44 -13.62 9.97
CA ASN A 217 2.31 -12.45 9.93
C ASN A 217 2.41 -11.75 11.30
N SER A 218 1.30 -11.67 12.02
CA SER A 218 1.26 -11.14 13.39
C SER A 218 2.11 -12.00 14.35
N LEU A 219 2.01 -13.32 14.24
CA LEU A 219 2.77 -14.27 15.05
C LEU A 219 4.27 -14.18 14.76
N LEU A 220 4.67 -14.18 13.48
CA LEU A 220 6.06 -14.01 13.07
C LEU A 220 6.63 -12.66 13.56
N LYS A 221 5.86 -11.58 13.46
CA LYS A 221 6.25 -10.26 14.00
C LYS A 221 6.40 -10.27 15.52
N ALA A 222 5.64 -11.08 16.25
CA ALA A 222 5.80 -11.25 17.69
C ALA A 222 7.10 -12.02 18.01
N GLN A 223 7.36 -13.12 17.30
CA GLN A 223 8.59 -13.91 17.45
C GLN A 223 9.86 -13.09 17.12
N VAL A 224 9.84 -12.30 16.05
CA VAL A 224 10.96 -11.41 15.69
C VAL A 224 11.23 -10.41 16.81
N ARG A 225 10.19 -9.81 17.41
CA ARG A 225 10.35 -8.88 18.54
C ARG A 225 10.93 -9.56 19.78
N GLU A 226 10.48 -10.78 20.08
CA GLU A 226 11.02 -11.57 21.20
C GLU A 226 12.50 -11.91 21.00
N LEU A 227 12.87 -12.40 19.83
CA LEU A 227 14.26 -12.71 19.49
C LEU A 227 15.15 -11.47 19.53
N GLN A 228 14.67 -10.34 19.01
CA GLN A 228 15.37 -9.05 19.10
C GLN A 228 15.63 -8.64 20.55
N ALA A 229 14.62 -8.74 21.42
CA ALA A 229 14.77 -8.44 22.85
C ALA A 229 15.77 -9.39 23.54
N ARG A 230 15.78 -10.68 23.18
CA ARG A 230 16.79 -11.64 23.67
C ARG A 230 18.20 -11.27 23.22
N CYS A 231 18.39 -10.91 21.95
CA CYS A 231 19.68 -10.46 21.43
C CYS A 231 20.18 -9.20 22.17
N GLU A 232 19.32 -8.20 22.36
CA GLU A 232 19.65 -6.99 23.14
C GLU A 232 20.04 -7.31 24.59
N GLY A 233 19.38 -8.29 25.20
CA GLY A 233 19.72 -8.81 26.53
C GLY A 233 21.13 -9.42 26.58
N TYR A 234 21.45 -10.31 25.62
CA TYR A 234 22.80 -10.90 25.51
C TYR A 234 23.88 -9.85 25.26
N GLU A 235 23.61 -8.86 24.41
CA GLU A 235 24.57 -7.77 24.18
C GLU A 235 24.80 -6.92 25.42
N SER A 236 23.73 -6.62 26.16
CA SER A 236 23.80 -5.85 27.41
C SER A 236 24.61 -6.61 28.47
N GLU A 237 24.38 -7.92 28.59
CA GLU A 237 25.17 -8.78 29.48
C GLU A 237 26.64 -8.85 29.04
N ARG A 238 26.91 -8.98 27.74
CA ARG A 238 28.26 -8.95 27.19
C ARG A 238 28.97 -7.62 27.50
N ARG A 239 28.27 -6.49 27.39
CA ARG A 239 28.79 -5.16 27.78
C ARG A 239 29.09 -5.10 29.28
N ARG A 240 28.22 -5.67 30.12
CA ARG A 240 28.41 -5.74 31.58
C ARG A 240 29.66 -6.55 31.94
N LEU A 241 29.82 -7.74 31.38
CA LEU A 241 30.99 -8.59 31.62
C LEU A 241 32.29 -7.92 31.19
N ARG A 242 32.29 -7.23 30.04
CA ARG A 242 33.45 -6.46 29.57
C ARG A 242 33.82 -5.35 30.57
N ALA A 243 32.85 -4.59 31.06
CA ALA A 243 33.10 -3.54 32.05
C ALA A 243 33.69 -4.09 33.37
N MET A 244 33.29 -5.30 33.79
CA MET A 244 33.86 -5.95 34.98
C MET A 244 35.29 -6.45 34.75
N ALA A 245 35.60 -6.99 33.57
CA ALA A 245 36.96 -7.38 33.19
C ALA A 245 37.89 -6.18 33.18
N ASP A 246 37.46 -5.06 32.59
CA ASP A 246 38.25 -3.83 32.51
C ASP A 246 38.48 -3.20 33.89
N SER A 247 37.55 -3.36 34.83
CA SER A 247 37.68 -2.86 36.22
C SER A 247 38.54 -3.76 37.12
N SER A 248 38.77 -5.03 36.74
CA SER A 248 39.52 -6.01 37.55
C SER A 248 40.93 -6.28 37.04
N CYS A 249 41.25 -5.83 35.83
CA CYS A 249 42.63 -5.55 35.45
C CYS A 249 43.13 -4.37 36.30
N SER A 250 43.65 -4.71 37.49
CA SER A 250 44.68 -3.90 38.14
C SER A 250 45.62 -3.38 37.05
N PRO A 251 45.99 -2.09 37.04
CA PRO A 251 47.01 -1.57 36.15
C PRO A 251 48.34 -2.19 36.57
N PHE A 252 48.52 -3.49 36.36
CA PHE A 252 49.80 -4.03 35.99
C PHE A 252 50.09 -3.37 34.65
N VAL A 253 50.63 -2.16 34.79
CA VAL A 253 51.50 -1.53 33.83
C VAL A 253 52.37 -2.67 33.34
N PHE A 254 52.08 -3.17 32.14
CA PHE A 254 53.12 -3.78 31.35
C PHE A 254 54.15 -2.67 31.27
N SER A 255 55.12 -2.72 32.19
CA SER A 255 56.38 -2.04 31.99
C SER A 255 56.78 -2.45 30.59
N PRO A 256 57.06 -1.50 29.67
CA PRO A 256 57.58 -1.83 28.35
C PRO A 256 58.92 -2.52 28.55
N LEU A 257 58.85 -3.82 28.84
CA LEU A 257 59.99 -4.69 29.04
C LEU A 257 60.42 -5.08 27.64
N SER A 258 61.44 -4.34 27.24
CA SER A 258 62.60 -4.84 26.54
C SER A 258 62.39 -5.25 25.09
N GLU A 259 63.12 -4.52 24.26
CA GLU A 259 63.64 -4.83 22.92
C GLU A 259 64.48 -6.14 22.87
N PHE A 260 64.19 -7.12 23.73
CA PHE A 260 64.84 -8.43 23.79
C PHE A 260 63.78 -9.55 23.73
N SER A 261 62.83 -9.45 22.80
CA SER A 261 62.13 -10.66 22.38
C SER A 261 63.12 -11.45 21.52
N PRO A 262 63.62 -12.62 21.97
CA PRO A 262 64.43 -13.47 21.12
C PRO A 262 63.61 -13.80 19.87
N ASP A 263 64.29 -13.90 18.73
CA ASP A 263 63.68 -14.21 17.44
C ASP A 263 62.67 -15.35 17.61
N PRO A 264 61.43 -15.21 17.08
CA PRO A 264 60.43 -16.24 17.19
C PRO A 264 61.05 -17.53 16.63
N PRO A 265 61.05 -18.64 17.38
CA PRO A 265 61.56 -19.90 16.86
C PRO A 265 60.81 -20.21 15.56
N ASP A 266 61.56 -20.55 14.50
CA ASP A 266 61.03 -20.89 13.18
C ASP A 266 59.85 -21.85 13.34
N VAL A 267 58.64 -21.29 13.24
CA VAL A 267 57.42 -22.07 13.36
C VAL A 267 57.33 -22.87 12.05
N PRO A 268 57.36 -24.20 12.10
CA PRO A 268 57.30 -25.01 10.89
C PRO A 268 56.03 -24.67 10.12
N ASP A 269 56.16 -24.52 8.80
CA ASP A 269 55.04 -24.26 7.89
C ASP A 269 53.89 -25.22 8.23
N LEU A 270 52.81 -24.65 8.76
CA LEU A 270 51.65 -25.43 9.14
C LEU A 270 51.10 -26.08 7.87
N ALA A 271 50.95 -27.40 7.91
CA ALA A 271 50.40 -28.17 6.80
C ALA A 271 49.08 -27.53 6.35
N PRO A 272 48.87 -27.31 5.03
CA PRO A 272 47.64 -26.73 4.53
C PRO A 272 46.46 -27.57 5.01
N LEU A 273 45.52 -26.92 5.71
CA LEU A 273 44.31 -27.59 6.17
C LEU A 273 43.48 -27.99 4.95
N GLU A 274 43.51 -29.28 4.62
CA GLU A 274 42.54 -29.87 3.71
C GLU A 274 41.16 -29.79 4.35
N MET A 275 40.29 -28.94 3.81
CA MET A 275 38.89 -28.93 4.23
C MET A 275 38.19 -30.16 3.63
N PRO A 276 37.41 -30.90 4.42
CA PRO A 276 36.63 -32.02 3.90
C PRO A 276 35.64 -31.52 2.84
N PRO A 277 35.36 -32.31 1.79
CA PRO A 277 34.34 -31.98 0.81
C PRO A 277 32.99 -31.87 1.53
N LEU A 278 32.41 -30.67 1.48
CA LEU A 278 31.12 -30.37 2.08
C LEU A 278 30.04 -30.55 1.01
N ASP A 279 29.44 -31.74 0.96
CA ASP A 279 28.36 -32.11 0.04
C ASP A 279 27.03 -31.48 0.48
N PHE A 280 26.85 -30.17 0.24
CA PHE A 280 25.61 -29.45 0.59
C PHE A 280 24.66 -29.22 -0.60
N LEU A 281 24.91 -29.80 -1.78
CA LEU A 281 24.18 -29.45 -3.01
C LEU A 281 23.14 -30.48 -3.52
N ASP A 282 22.95 -31.62 -2.86
CA ASP A 282 22.14 -32.72 -3.45
C ASP A 282 20.66 -32.80 -2.99
N ASN A 283 20.08 -31.77 -2.40
CA ASN A 283 18.68 -31.81 -1.91
C ASN A 283 17.69 -30.94 -2.72
N HIS A 284 17.76 -30.98 -4.05
CA HIS A 284 16.72 -30.41 -4.90
C HIS A 284 16.32 -31.37 -6.04
N GLU A 285 15.68 -32.50 -5.70
CA GLU A 285 14.85 -33.22 -6.67
C GLU A 285 13.92 -34.23 -5.98
N ALA A 286 12.77 -33.76 -5.51
CA ALA A 286 11.55 -34.57 -5.37
C ALA A 286 10.42 -33.65 -4.86
N ASP A 287 9.67 -33.06 -5.79
CA ASP A 287 8.22 -32.89 -5.69
C ASP A 287 7.73 -32.35 -7.05
N SER A 288 7.36 -33.29 -7.91
CA SER A 288 6.57 -33.09 -9.14
C SER A 288 5.39 -34.04 -9.10
#